data_AF-A0A7S2HB37-F1
#
_entry.id   AF-A0A7S2HB37-F1
#
_cell.length_a   1.000
_cell.length_b   1.000
_cell.length_c   1.000
_cell.angle_alpha   90.00
_cell.angle_beta   90.00
_cell.angle_gamma   90.00
#
_symmetry.space_group_name_H-M   'P 1'
#
loop_
_entity.id
_entity.type
_entity.pdbx_description
1 polymer ?
#
loop_
_entity_poly.entity_id
_entity_poly.type
_entity_poly.pdbx_seq_one_letter_code
_entity_poly.pdbx_strand_id
1 'polypeptide(L)'
;RRLELLTKVNFTANLLVGSSLIIITVYAVKGILEDGIARDVVQYNPSTAYLFVGTAIFSFEGACALTLPLGNSVLPADRPKFKSTYLIVMLCIVVLYAGFSMTCYYCYGAGVEVI
;
A
#
# COMPACT_ATOMS: atom_id res chain seq x y z
N ARG A 1 -8.54 0.96 -30.16
CA ARG A 1 -9.46 -0.15 -29.81
C ARG A 1 -9.01 -1.01 -28.63
N ARG A 2 -7.86 -1.74 -28.62
CA ARG A 2 -7.45 -2.53 -27.44
C ARG A 2 -6.94 -1.68 -26.25
N LEU A 3 -6.27 -0.57 -26.52
CA LEU A 3 -5.79 0.36 -25.48
C LEU A 3 -6.94 1.02 -24.70
N GLU A 4 -8.03 1.39 -25.37
CA GLU A 4 -9.21 2.00 -24.72
C GLU A 4 -9.91 1.04 -23.75
N LEU A 5 -9.88 -0.26 -24.03
CA LEU A 5 -10.37 -1.28 -23.10
C LEU A 5 -9.47 -1.36 -21.86
N LEU A 6 -8.14 -1.36 -22.04
CA LEU A 6 -7.18 -1.39 -20.93
C LEU A 6 -7.30 -0.15 -20.04
N THR A 7 -7.49 1.03 -20.62
CA THR A 7 -7.73 2.27 -19.85
C THR A 7 -9.01 2.19 -19.03
N LYS A 8 -10.11 1.71 -19.62
CA LYS A 8 -11.39 1.54 -18.90
C LYS A 8 -11.27 0.53 -17.77
N VAL A 9 -10.61 -0.60 -18.01
CA VAL A 9 -10.38 -1.64 -16.99
C VAL A 9 -9.48 -1.10 -15.87
N ASN A 10 -8.41 -0.38 -16.20
CA ASN A 10 -7.53 0.22 -15.20
C ASN A 10 -8.27 1.26 -14.34
N PHE A 11 -9.10 2.10 -14.96
CA PHE A 11 -9.93 3.05 -14.22
C PHE A 11 -10.88 2.35 -13.26
N THR A 12 -11.59 1.32 -13.71
CA THR A 12 -12.47 0.52 -12.83
C THR A 12 -11.70 -0.15 -11.70
N ALA A 13 -10.51 -0.69 -11.98
CA ALA A 13 -9.65 -1.28 -10.95
C ALA A 13 -9.25 -0.26 -9.89
N ASN A 14 -8.85 0.95 -10.29
CA ASN A 14 -8.48 2.02 -9.35
C ASN A 14 -9.67 2.44 -8.47
N LEU A 15 -10.89 2.48 -9.03
CA LEU A 15 -12.11 2.74 -8.25
C LEU A 15 -12.40 1.64 -7.23
N LEU A 16 -12.15 0.38 -7.60
CA LEU A 16 -12.36 -0.75 -6.71
C LEU A 16 -11.35 -0.72 -5.56
N VAL A 17 -10.06 -0.55 -5.85
CA VAL A 17 -9.01 -0.40 -4.81
C VAL A 17 -9.31 0.78 -3.89
N GLY A 18 -9.67 1.93 -4.45
CA GLY A 18 -10.01 3.12 -3.67
C GLY A 18 -11.23 2.91 -2.77
N SER A 19 -12.29 2.30 -3.28
CA SER A 19 -13.50 2.03 -2.49
C SER A 19 -13.25 0.99 -1.39
N SER A 20 -12.51 -0.08 -1.68
CA SER A 20 -12.10 -1.07 -0.67
C SER A 20 -11.28 -0.44 0.45
N LEU A 21 -10.33 0.42 0.12
CA LEU A 21 -9.49 1.10 1.13
C LEU A 21 -10.33 1.97 2.06
N ILE A 22 -11.30 2.72 1.52
CA ILE A 22 -12.23 3.54 2.32
C ILE A 22 -13.08 2.65 3.24
N ILE A 23 -13.69 1.60 2.70
CA ILE A 23 -14.55 0.69 3.47
C ILE A 23 -13.77 0.09 4.63
N ILE A 24 -12.61 -0.53 4.37
CA ILE A 24 -11.81 -1.17 5.42
C ILE A 24 -11.40 -0.15 6.49
N THR A 25 -10.97 1.05 6.09
CA THR A 25 -10.57 2.09 7.05
C THR A 25 -11.75 2.51 7.93
N VAL A 26 -12.94 2.72 7.36
CA VAL A 26 -14.13 3.12 8.13
C VAL A 26 -14.55 2.02 9.11
N TYR A 27 -14.57 0.76 8.67
CA TYR A 27 -14.90 -0.37 9.55
C TYR A 27 -13.84 -0.57 10.64
N ALA A 28 -12.56 -0.42 10.32
CA ALA A 28 -11.48 -0.52 11.30
C ALA A 28 -11.57 0.58 12.37
N VAL A 29 -11.84 1.83 11.96
CA VAL A 29 -12.00 2.95 12.91
C VAL A 29 -13.25 2.76 13.78
N LYS A 30 -14.37 2.29 13.21
CA LYS A 30 -15.58 1.98 13.99
C LYS A 30 -15.36 0.84 14.98
N GLY A 31 -14.70 -0.25 14.56
CA GLY A 31 -14.37 -1.37 15.45
C GLY A 31 -13.50 -0.93 16.63
N ILE A 32 -12.52 -0.04 16.41
CA ILE A 32 -11.71 0.53 17.50
C ILE A 32 -12.56 1.38 18.47
N LEU A 33 -13.56 2.10 17.96
CA LEU A 33 -14.43 2.95 18.79
C LEU A 33 -15.47 2.16 19.60
N GLU A 34 -15.99 1.06 19.04
CA GLU A 34 -17.04 0.25 19.64
C GLU A 34 -16.50 -0.84 20.58
N ASP A 35 -15.47 -1.58 20.17
CA ASP A 35 -14.89 -2.70 20.93
C ASP A 35 -13.58 -2.34 21.68
N GLY A 36 -13.01 -1.16 21.42
CA GLY A 36 -11.72 -0.73 21.95
C GLY A 36 -10.53 -1.30 21.18
N ILE A 37 -9.32 -1.06 21.67
CA ILE A 37 -8.08 -1.63 21.07
C ILE A 37 -8.05 -3.13 21.36
N ALA A 38 -7.85 -3.95 20.32
CA ALA A 38 -7.74 -5.40 20.48
C ALA A 38 -6.66 -5.77 21.52
N ARG A 39 -7.00 -6.65 22.46
CA ARG A 39 -6.10 -7.07 23.57
C ARG A 39 -4.88 -7.89 23.11
N ASP A 40 -4.92 -8.45 21.90
CA ASP A 40 -3.88 -9.30 21.29
C ASP A 40 -2.87 -8.54 20.42
N VAL A 41 -2.71 -7.24 20.63
CA VAL A 41 -1.69 -6.43 19.94
C VAL A 41 -0.31 -6.74 20.52
N VAL A 42 0.43 -7.62 19.85
CA VAL A 42 1.82 -7.94 20.18
C VAL A 42 2.74 -6.99 19.43
N GLN A 43 3.40 -6.08 20.15
CA GLN A 43 4.23 -5.04 19.53
C GLN A 43 5.47 -5.58 18.80
N TYR A 44 5.99 -6.73 19.20
CA TYR A 44 7.18 -7.31 18.59
C TYR A 44 7.20 -8.82 18.71
N ASN A 45 7.29 -9.52 17.58
CA ASN A 45 7.56 -10.94 17.53
C ASN A 45 8.75 -11.21 16.58
N PRO A 46 9.91 -11.67 17.09
CA PRO A 46 11.10 -11.89 16.27
C PRO A 46 10.94 -13.01 15.24
N SER A 47 9.99 -13.94 15.43
CA SER A 47 9.76 -15.03 14.46
C SER A 47 9.00 -14.57 13.21
N THR A 48 8.07 -13.62 13.35
CA THR A 48 7.28 -13.08 12.23
C THR A 48 7.86 -11.81 11.62
N ALA A 49 8.81 -11.16 12.30
CA ALA A 49 9.44 -9.93 11.82
C ALA A 49 10.08 -10.09 10.44
N TYR A 50 10.78 -11.20 10.18
CA TYR A 50 11.40 -11.45 8.88
C TYR A 50 10.37 -11.68 7.77
N LEU A 51 9.29 -12.40 8.07
CA LEU A 51 8.19 -12.64 7.12
C LEU A 51 7.50 -11.31 6.77
N PHE A 52 7.21 -10.49 7.78
CA PHE A 52 6.63 -9.15 7.59
C PHE A 52 7.50 -8.27 6.68
N VAL A 53 8.81 -8.24 6.91
CA VAL A 53 9.74 -7.48 6.05
C VAL A 53 9.72 -8.02 4.61
N GLY A 54 9.67 -9.35 4.43
CA GLY A 54 9.55 -9.98 3.11
C GLY A 54 8.28 -9.57 2.37
N THR A 55 7.12 -9.69 3.02
CA THR A 55 5.82 -9.32 2.44
C THR A 55 5.73 -7.82 2.15
N ALA A 56 6.33 -6.98 2.99
CA ALA A 56 6.43 -5.54 2.76
C ALA A 56 7.26 -5.22 1.51
N ILE A 57 8.44 -5.82 1.35
CA ILE A 57 9.29 -5.61 0.16
C ILE A 57 8.58 -6.11 -1.10
N PHE A 58 7.94 -7.28 -1.04
CA PHE A 58 7.19 -7.86 -2.16
C PHE A 58 6.09 -6.92 -2.67
N SER A 59 5.42 -6.20 -1.76
CA SER A 59 4.37 -5.23 -2.11
C SER A 59 4.86 -4.06 -2.99
N PHE A 60 6.16 -3.73 -2.96
CA PHE A 60 6.76 -2.66 -3.77
C PHE A 60 7.44 -3.15 -5.06
N GLU A 61 7.52 -4.47 -5.28
CA GLU A 61 8.21 -5.04 -6.44
C GLU A 61 7.66 -4.50 -7.78
N GLY A 62 6.33 -4.39 -7.88
CA GLY A 62 5.67 -3.88 -9.09
C GLY A 62 6.09 -2.45 -9.46
N ALA A 63 6.34 -1.59 -8.47
CA ALA A 63 6.85 -0.26 -8.71
C ALA A 63 8.30 -0.29 -9.20
N CYS A 64 9.15 -1.12 -8.59
CA CYS A 64 10.55 -1.29 -8.99
C CYS A 64 10.68 -1.80 -10.43
N ALA A 65 9.89 -2.80 -10.81
CA ALA A 65 9.89 -3.37 -12.16
C ALA A 65 9.50 -2.34 -13.24
N LEU A 66 8.57 -1.45 -12.93
CA LEU A 66 8.08 -0.43 -13.86
C LEU A 66 8.93 0.84 -13.88
N THR A 67 9.80 1.05 -12.90
CA THR A 67 10.58 2.29 -12.79
C THR A 67 11.56 2.47 -13.95
N LEU A 68 12.16 1.38 -14.44
CA LEU A 68 13.10 1.42 -15.58
C LEU A 68 12.41 1.83 -16.91
N PRO A 69 11.31 1.19 -17.36
CA PRO A 69 10.60 1.63 -18.56
C PRO A 69 9.94 3.01 -18.40
N LEU A 70 9.45 3.37 -17.20
CA LEU A 70 8.93 4.71 -16.92
C LEU A 70 10.03 5.78 -17.06
N GLY A 71 11.22 5.53 -16.52
CA GLY A 71 12.38 6.41 -16.65
C GLY A 71 12.91 6.56 -18.08
N ASN A 72 12.74 5.54 -18.93
CA ASN A 72 13.03 5.65 -20.36
C ASN A 72 11.94 6.37 -21.15
N SER A 73 10.72 6.45 -20.62
CA SER A 73 9.59 7.15 -21.26
C SER A 73 9.60 8.66 -21.00
N VAL A 74 10.38 9.14 -20.02
CA VAL A 74 10.54 10.58 -19.76
C VAL A 74 11.61 11.20 -20.66
N LEU A 75 11.38 12.46 -21.05
CA LEU A 75 12.34 13.24 -21.83
C LEU A 75 13.68 13.32 -21.07
N PRO A 76 14.84 13.22 -21.76
CA PRO A 76 16.16 13.25 -21.12
C PRO A 76 16.39 14.48 -20.23
N ALA A 77 15.80 15.62 -20.59
CA ALA A 77 15.90 16.88 -19.87
C ALA A 77 15.18 16.87 -18.49
N ASP A 78 14.14 16.03 -18.31
CA ASP A 78 13.33 15.98 -17.09
C ASP A 78 13.64 14.77 -16.19
N ARG A 79 14.62 13.93 -16.57
CA ARG A 79 15.13 12.82 -15.74
C ARG A 79 15.50 13.19 -14.29
N PRO A 80 16.17 14.32 -13.99
CA PRO A 80 16.48 14.67 -12.60
C PRO A 80 15.22 14.99 -11.78
N LYS A 81 14.21 15.62 -12.40
CA LYS A 81 12.91 15.87 -11.75
C LYS A 81 12.14 14.57 -11.53
N PHE A 82 12.16 13.66 -12.51
CA PHE A 82 11.52 12.35 -12.41
C PHE A 82 12.03 11.56 -11.19
N LYS A 83 13.35 11.51 -10.96
CA LYS A 83 13.93 10.81 -9.81
C LYS A 83 13.48 11.41 -8.47
N SER A 84 13.42 12.74 -8.37
CA SER A 84 13.00 13.42 -7.14
C SER A 84 11.51 13.21 -6.86
N THR A 85 10.65 13.38 -7.87
CA THR A 85 9.21 13.14 -7.74
C THR A 85 8.91 11.68 -7.39
N TYR A 86 9.59 10.72 -8.04
CA TYR A 86 9.42 9.30 -7.75
C TYR A 86 9.73 8.97 -6.29
N LEU A 87 10.83 9.51 -5.74
CA LEU A 87 11.21 9.27 -4.34
C LEU A 87 10.16 9.83 -3.38
N ILE A 88 9.67 11.05 -3.62
CA ILE A 88 8.63 11.69 -2.80
C ILE A 88 7.34 10.86 -2.82
N VAL A 89 6.90 10.43 -4.00
CA VAL A 89 5.69 9.61 -4.17
C VAL A 89 5.85 8.27 -3.45
N MET A 90 7.00 7.60 -3.58
CA MET A 90 7.26 6.34 -2.88
C MET A 90 7.20 6.52 -1.36
N LEU A 91 7.81 7.57 -0.83
CA LEU A 91 7.79 7.86 0.60
C LEU A 91 6.37 8.11 1.10
N CYS A 92 5.57 8.88 0.36
CA CYS A 92 4.16 9.10 0.67
C CYS A 92 3.36 7.79 0.71
N ILE A 93 3.57 6.88 -0.25
CA ILE A 93 2.87 5.59 -0.29
C ILE A 93 3.26 4.72 0.91
N VAL A 94 4.54 4.69 1.28
CA VAL A 94 5.02 3.95 2.47
C VAL A 94 4.33 4.45 3.74
N VAL A 95 4.24 5.76 3.93
CA VAL A 95 3.58 6.35 5.10
C VAL A 95 2.08 6.01 5.12
N LEU A 96 1.41 6.09 3.96
CA LEU A 96 0.00 5.71 3.85
C LEU A 96 -0.24 4.24 4.18
N TYR A 97 0.59 3.34 3.66
CA TYR A 97 0.48 1.91 3.92
C TYR A 97 0.77 1.59 5.38
N ALA A 98 1.82 2.17 5.97
CA ALA A 98 2.12 2.00 7.38
C ALA A 98 0.97 2.47 8.28
N GLY A 99 0.38 3.63 7.99
CA GLY A 99 -0.76 4.15 8.76
C GLY A 99 -2.01 3.29 8.63
N PHE A 100 -2.33 2.83 7.42
CA PHE A 100 -3.44 1.92 7.17
C PHE A 100 -3.24 0.57 7.88
N SER A 101 -2.07 -0.05 7.72
CA SER A 101 -1.73 -1.33 8.37
C SER A 101 -1.77 -1.22 9.89
N MET A 102 -1.28 -0.12 10.47
CA MET A 102 -1.31 0.11 11.91
C MET A 102 -2.76 0.24 12.42
N THR A 103 -3.61 0.96 11.70
CA THR A 103 -5.03 1.12 12.06
C THR A 103 -5.77 -0.23 12.01
N CYS A 104 -5.55 -1.01 10.96
CA CYS A 104 -6.12 -2.35 10.84
C CYS A 104 -5.61 -3.29 11.93
N TYR A 105 -4.33 -3.22 12.28
CA TYR A 105 -3.74 -4.04 13.34
C TYR A 105 -4.34 -3.72 14.72
N TYR A 106 -4.62 -2.46 15.02
CA TYR A 106 -5.27 -2.08 16.28
C TYR A 106 -6.73 -2.53 16.39
N CYS A 107 -7.44 -2.62 15.27
CA CYS A 107 -8.83 -3.09 15.25
C CYS A 107 -8.94 -4.63 15.37
N TYR A 108 -8.12 -5.37 14.62
CA TYR A 108 -8.27 -6.83 14.48
C TYR A 108 -7.27 -7.65 15.31
N GLY A 109 -6.24 -7.02 15.89
CA GLY A 109 -5.24 -7.69 16.73
C GLY A 109 -4.47 -8.79 16.01
N ALA A 110 -4.18 -9.89 16.71
CA ALA A 110 -3.47 -11.05 16.17
C ALA A 110 -4.24 -11.84 15.08
N GLY A 111 -5.50 -11.47 14.79
CA GLY A 111 -6.26 -12.03 13.66
C GLY A 111 -5.83 -11.48 12.29
N VAL A 112 -4.97 -10.46 12.26
CA VAL A 112 -4.36 -9.99 11.01
C VAL A 112 -3.22 -10.93 10.63
N GLU A 113 -3.52 -11.90 9.78
CA GLU A 113 -2.48 -12.73 9.17
C GLU A 113 -1.67 -11.88 8.17
N VAL A 114 -0.36 -11.92 8.34
CA VAL A 114 0.58 -11.50 7.30
C VAL A 114 0.58 -12.60 6.24
N ILE A 115 0.30 -12.21 5.00
CA ILE A 115 0.33 -13.10 3.83
C ILE A 115 1.77 -13.55 3.55
#